data_AF-A0A0N0PAN1-F1
#
_entry.id   AF-A0A0N0PAN1-F1
#
_cell.length_a   1.000
_cell.length_b   1.000
_cell.length_c   1.000
_cell.angle_alpha   90.00
_cell.angle_beta   90.00
_cell.angle_gamma   90.00
#
_symmetry.space_group_name_H-M   'P 1'
#
loop_
_entity.id
_entity.type
_entity.pdbx_description
1 polymer ?
#
loop_
_entity_poly.entity_id
_entity_poly.type
_entity_poly.pdbx_seq_one_letter_code
_entity_poly.pdbx_strand_id
1 'polypeptide(L)'
;MLHIFEKIFNDFCEANPHLAVVDYGLVTPTLSSPRLEEESVQKQKEERRRQNGGGKKIMSEPALELRLHELRAEKYNGLVRLMKPGCRTIVVLVDLQSRVQLLSKFHKIVWPYRKNKTLVFAYLCVERNVEWFRRVLQLSLGGGELRVNARNCVGTVLALNPHRKYFCIYHAKHPECAKPHKNLLDGLPNWLDRLFEGSTHRYYINYWPDMTSK
;
A
#
# COMPACT_ATOMS: atom_id res chain seq x y z
N MET A 1 25.14 7.29 -2.19
CA MET A 1 24.14 6.37 -2.80
C MET A 1 23.78 5.24 -1.84
N LEU A 2 24.77 4.60 -1.19
CA LEU A 2 24.57 3.79 0.04
C LEU A 2 23.86 4.57 1.16
N HIS A 3 24.23 5.83 1.39
CA HIS A 3 23.67 6.68 2.45
C HIS A 3 22.14 6.87 2.44
N ILE A 4 21.48 6.88 1.27
CA ILE A 4 20.02 7.06 1.17
C ILE A 4 19.31 5.78 1.65
N PHE A 5 19.80 4.64 1.20
CA PHE A 5 19.25 3.35 1.57
C PHE A 5 19.59 2.98 3.02
N GLU A 6 20.80 3.28 3.48
CA GLU A 6 21.18 3.20 4.89
C GLU A 6 20.27 4.04 5.80
N LYS A 7 19.85 5.23 5.38
CA LYS A 7 18.97 6.08 6.19
C LYS A 7 17.55 5.52 6.31
N ILE A 8 16.96 5.07 5.20
CA ILE A 8 15.64 4.39 5.22
C ILE A 8 15.73 3.09 6.03
N PHE A 9 16.85 2.39 5.91
CA PHE A 9 17.11 1.17 6.66
C PHE A 9 17.23 1.46 8.15
N ASN A 10 17.94 2.52 8.54
CA ASN A 10 18.03 2.97 9.94
C ASN A 10 16.64 3.30 10.49
N ASP A 11 15.79 3.99 9.72
CA ASP A 11 14.39 4.22 10.11
C ASP A 11 13.63 2.91 10.36
N PHE A 12 13.87 1.85 9.58
CA PHE A 12 13.26 0.53 9.79
C PHE A 12 13.86 -0.24 10.98
N CYS A 13 15.11 0.02 11.33
CA CYS A 13 15.87 -0.73 12.33
C CYS A 13 15.88 -0.08 13.73
N GLU A 14 15.65 1.22 13.84
CA GLU A 14 15.68 1.92 15.12
C GLU A 14 14.59 1.37 16.07
N ALA A 15 15.03 0.57 17.04
CA ALA A 15 14.29 0.32 18.26
C ALA A 15 14.33 1.61 19.06
N ASN A 16 13.28 2.42 18.96
CA ASN A 16 13.14 3.59 19.81
C ASN A 16 12.30 3.20 21.04
N PRO A 17 12.91 2.88 22.20
CA PRO A 17 12.18 2.53 23.43
C PRO A 17 11.30 3.68 23.95
N HIS A 18 11.46 4.90 23.42
CA HIS A 18 10.65 6.07 23.78
C HIS A 18 9.50 6.40 22.80
N LEU A 19 9.37 5.72 21.65
CA LEU A 19 8.23 5.90 20.75
C LEU A 19 7.11 4.88 21.04
N ALA A 20 6.63 4.88 22.28
CA ALA A 20 5.35 4.25 22.63
C ALA A 20 4.14 5.14 22.26
N VAL A 21 4.36 6.34 21.73
CA VAL A 21 3.29 7.28 21.40
C VAL A 21 3.59 7.94 20.05
N VAL A 22 3.24 7.25 18.97
CA VAL A 22 2.81 7.96 17.76
C VAL A 22 1.30 7.89 17.81
N ASP A 23 0.70 8.94 18.35
CA ASP A 23 -0.74 9.14 18.31
C ASP A 23 -1.12 9.30 16.84
N TYR A 24 -1.58 8.21 16.23
CA TYR A 24 -2.30 8.24 14.97
C TYR A 24 -3.68 8.86 15.24
N GLY A 25 -3.69 10.15 15.61
CA GLY A 25 -4.85 10.95 16.01
C GLY A 25 -6.07 10.13 16.43
N LEU A 26 -6.18 9.83 17.72
CA LEU A 26 -7.46 9.43 18.33
C LEU A 26 -8.51 10.52 18.09
N VAL A 27 -9.22 10.44 16.98
CA VAL A 27 -10.56 11.00 16.86
C VAL A 27 -11.50 9.96 17.45
N THR A 28 -11.82 10.10 18.73
CA THR A 28 -12.97 9.43 19.31
C THR A 28 -14.23 9.92 18.59
N PRO A 29 -15.05 9.05 17.99
CA PRO A 29 -16.41 9.44 17.64
C PRO A 29 -17.17 9.59 18.95
N THR A 30 -17.64 10.81 19.24
CA THR A 30 -18.68 11.01 20.24
C THR A 30 -19.86 10.09 19.90
N LEU A 31 -20.32 9.36 20.90
CA LEU A 31 -21.40 8.38 20.82
C LEU A 31 -22.71 9.07 20.40
N SER A 32 -22.97 9.18 19.10
CA SER A 32 -24.32 9.43 18.58
C SER A 32 -24.88 8.13 18.03
N SER A 33 -26.01 7.72 18.61
CA SER A 33 -26.78 6.50 18.34
C SER A 33 -26.83 6.10 16.85
N PRO A 34 -26.48 4.85 16.47
CA PRO A 34 -26.49 4.37 15.08
C PRO A 34 -27.88 4.32 14.42
N ARG A 35 -28.96 4.53 15.19
CA ARG A 35 -30.33 4.26 14.73
C ARG A 35 -30.94 5.35 13.84
N LEU A 36 -30.39 6.58 13.86
CA LEU A 36 -30.95 7.70 13.09
C LEU A 36 -30.31 7.84 11.69
N GLU A 37 -29.05 7.44 11.52
CA GLU A 37 -28.39 7.46 10.21
C GLU A 37 -28.92 6.36 9.28
N GLU A 38 -29.21 5.16 9.80
CA GLU A 38 -29.76 4.05 9.00
C GLU A 38 -31.16 4.36 8.44
N GLU A 39 -32.02 5.05 9.19
CA GLU A 39 -33.37 5.42 8.72
C GLU A 39 -33.35 6.49 7.63
N SER A 40 -32.39 7.43 7.68
CA SER A 40 -32.27 8.52 6.71
C SER A 40 -31.76 8.04 5.34
N VAL A 41 -30.87 7.04 5.33
CA VAL A 41 -30.35 6.41 4.11
C VAL A 41 -31.40 5.50 3.47
N GLN A 42 -32.26 4.83 4.25
CA GLN A 42 -33.31 3.95 3.73
C GLN A 42 -34.42 4.75 3.03
N LYS A 43 -34.86 5.87 3.63
CA LYS A 43 -35.88 6.76 3.03
C LYS A 43 -35.42 7.38 1.71
N GLN A 44 -34.15 7.78 1.59
CA GLN A 44 -33.56 8.31 0.35
C GLN A 44 -33.42 7.27 -0.77
N LYS A 45 -33.36 5.98 -0.42
CA LYS A 45 -33.25 4.85 -1.38
C LYS A 45 -34.62 4.46 -1.92
N GLU A 46 -35.67 4.67 -1.14
CA GLU A 46 -37.06 4.37 -1.49
C GLU A 46 -37.68 5.48 -2.37
N GLU A 47 -37.35 6.75 -2.13
CA GLU A 47 -37.73 7.87 -3.01
C GLU A 47 -37.10 7.77 -4.40
N ARG A 48 -35.83 7.34 -4.50
CA ARG A 48 -35.16 7.11 -5.81
C ARG A 48 -35.75 5.95 -6.61
N ARG A 49 -36.35 4.95 -5.94
CA ARG A 49 -37.02 3.83 -6.62
C ARG A 49 -38.36 4.22 -7.24
N ARG A 50 -39.02 5.26 -6.74
CA ARG A 50 -40.33 5.73 -7.26
C ARG A 50 -40.21 6.57 -8.54
N GLN A 51 -39.06 7.16 -8.85
CA GLN A 51 -38.90 8.06 -10.00
C GLN A 51 -38.33 7.44 -11.27
N ASN A 52 -37.77 6.22 -11.24
CA ASN A 52 -37.17 5.59 -12.43
C ASN A 52 -38.07 4.54 -13.11
N GLY A 53 -39.35 4.88 -13.26
CA GLY A 53 -40.27 4.16 -14.14
C GLY A 53 -40.16 4.68 -15.57
N GLY A 54 -39.27 4.08 -16.37
CA GLY A 54 -39.24 4.26 -17.83
C GLY A 54 -37.97 4.89 -18.37
N GLY A 55 -37.06 4.07 -18.90
CA GLY A 55 -35.89 4.56 -19.62
C GLY A 55 -35.07 3.41 -20.21
N LYS A 56 -34.94 3.41 -21.54
CA LYS A 56 -34.23 2.44 -22.41
C LYS A 56 -32.96 1.84 -21.78
N LYS A 57 -32.78 0.51 -21.93
CA LYS A 57 -31.52 -0.22 -21.65
C LYS A 57 -30.36 0.41 -22.44
N ILE A 58 -29.58 1.24 -21.77
CA ILE A 58 -28.20 1.54 -22.18
C ILE A 58 -27.36 0.40 -21.61
N MET A 59 -26.65 -0.34 -22.47
CA MET A 59 -25.64 -1.31 -22.05
C MET A 59 -24.56 -0.56 -21.27
N SER A 60 -24.65 -0.60 -19.95
CA SER A 60 -23.64 0.00 -19.07
C SER A 60 -22.35 -0.80 -19.20
N GLU A 61 -21.30 -0.17 -19.72
CA GLU A 61 -19.94 -0.67 -19.64
C GLU A 61 -19.65 -1.06 -18.17
N PRO A 62 -19.16 -2.27 -17.88
CA PRO A 62 -18.96 -2.70 -16.50
C PRO A 62 -18.02 -1.71 -15.82
N ALA A 63 -18.51 -1.08 -14.75
CA ALA A 63 -17.74 -0.11 -13.99
C ALA A 63 -16.40 -0.74 -13.59
N LEU A 64 -15.29 -0.20 -14.12
CA LEU A 64 -13.96 -0.72 -13.85
C LEU A 64 -13.63 -0.53 -12.37
N GLU A 65 -13.71 -1.62 -11.61
CA GLU A 65 -13.42 -1.69 -10.17
C GLU A 65 -11.90 -1.76 -9.95
N LEU A 66 -11.37 -0.90 -9.06
CA LEU A 66 -9.99 -1.02 -8.58
C LEU A 66 -9.95 -1.98 -7.39
N ARG A 67 -9.28 -3.12 -7.55
CA ARG A 67 -9.15 -4.13 -6.50
C ARG A 67 -7.81 -4.01 -5.79
N LEU A 68 -7.85 -4.00 -4.45
CA LEU A 68 -6.68 -4.15 -3.59
C LEU A 68 -6.55 -5.60 -3.14
N HIS A 69 -5.48 -6.26 -3.57
CA HIS A 69 -5.22 -7.65 -3.24
C HIS A 69 -4.38 -7.77 -1.96
N GLU A 70 -4.82 -8.58 -1.00
CA GLU A 70 -3.91 -8.96 0.10
C GLU A 70 -2.79 -9.84 -0.45
N LEU A 71 -1.54 -9.43 -0.22
CA LEU A 71 -0.37 -10.23 -0.54
C LEU A 71 -0.18 -11.29 0.55
N ARG A 72 -0.58 -12.52 0.22
CA ARG A 72 -0.44 -13.73 1.06
C ARG A 72 0.22 -14.85 0.25
N ALA A 73 0.69 -15.89 0.94
CA ALA A 73 1.41 -17.01 0.33
C ALA A 73 0.67 -17.63 -0.87
N GLU A 74 -0.64 -17.82 -0.76
CA GLU A 74 -1.46 -18.43 -1.83
C GLU A 74 -1.66 -17.51 -3.05
N LYS A 75 -1.50 -16.20 -2.90
CA LYS A 75 -1.55 -15.22 -4.00
C LYS A 75 -0.16 -14.79 -4.47
N TYR A 76 0.90 -15.18 -3.75
CA TYR A 76 2.26 -14.71 -3.94
C TYR A 76 2.78 -14.95 -5.35
N ASN A 77 2.52 -16.14 -5.90
CA ASN A 77 2.93 -16.47 -7.26
C ASN A 77 2.29 -15.54 -8.29
N GLY A 78 0.99 -15.25 -8.19
CA GLY A 78 0.29 -14.38 -9.12
C GLY A 78 0.62 -12.89 -8.96
N LEU A 79 1.03 -12.46 -7.75
CA LEU A 79 1.32 -11.06 -7.43
C LEU A 79 2.82 -10.71 -7.52
N VAL A 80 3.70 -11.70 -7.52
CA VAL A 80 5.15 -11.50 -7.56
C VAL A 80 5.77 -12.42 -8.60
N ARG A 81 5.86 -13.72 -8.36
CA ARG A 81 6.77 -14.59 -9.15
C ARG A 81 6.43 -14.76 -10.62
N LEU A 82 5.15 -14.90 -10.95
CA LEU A 82 4.68 -15.33 -12.28
C LEU A 82 4.05 -14.18 -13.08
N MET A 83 4.42 -12.94 -12.76
CA MET A 83 3.90 -11.79 -13.48
C MET A 83 4.52 -11.66 -14.88
N LYS A 84 3.68 -11.28 -15.84
CA LYS A 84 4.11 -11.02 -17.22
C LYS A 84 5.13 -9.85 -17.25
N PRO A 85 6.07 -9.86 -18.21
CA PRO A 85 6.95 -8.71 -18.44
C PRO A 85 6.15 -7.41 -18.59
N GLY A 86 6.67 -6.33 -18.00
CA GLY A 86 6.01 -5.00 -18.02
C GLY A 86 4.98 -4.79 -16.91
N CYS A 87 4.50 -5.86 -16.26
CA CYS A 87 3.58 -5.74 -15.13
C CYS A 87 4.33 -5.43 -13.82
N ARG A 88 3.72 -4.61 -12.95
CA ARG A 88 4.25 -4.24 -11.63
C ARG A 88 3.17 -4.42 -10.57
N THR A 89 3.57 -4.82 -9.37
CA THR A 89 2.69 -4.85 -8.20
C THR A 89 3.07 -3.74 -7.24
N ILE A 90 2.13 -2.85 -6.95
CA ILE A 90 2.31 -1.75 -5.98
C ILE A 90 1.67 -2.20 -4.66
N VAL A 91 2.50 -2.40 -3.65
CA VAL A 91 2.14 -2.99 -2.36
C VAL A 91 2.29 -1.94 -1.25
N VAL A 92 1.23 -1.61 -0.53
CA VAL A 92 1.31 -0.81 0.70
C VAL A 92 1.43 -1.71 1.93
N LEU A 93 2.34 -1.36 2.83
CA LEU A 93 2.55 -2.06 4.09
C LEU A 93 1.62 -1.46 5.16
N VAL A 94 0.86 -2.32 5.84
CA VAL A 94 -0.12 -1.93 6.87
C VAL A 94 0.02 -2.81 8.11
N ASP A 95 -0.44 -2.31 9.25
CA ASP A 95 -0.69 -3.09 10.47
C ASP A 95 -2.20 -3.30 10.66
N LEU A 96 -2.59 -4.06 11.68
CA LEU A 96 -4.01 -4.32 11.94
C LEU A 96 -4.80 -3.06 12.32
N GLN A 97 -4.17 -2.12 13.03
CA GLN A 97 -4.80 -0.93 13.61
C GLN A 97 -5.12 0.12 12.54
N SER A 98 -4.16 0.44 11.69
CA SER A 98 -4.26 1.51 10.69
C SER A 98 -4.74 1.04 9.31
N ARG A 99 -4.90 -0.28 9.10
CA ARG A 99 -5.29 -0.90 7.82
C ARG A 99 -6.44 -0.18 7.12
N VAL A 100 -7.57 0.02 7.80
CA VAL A 100 -8.77 0.58 7.16
C VAL A 100 -8.51 1.99 6.64
N GLN A 101 -7.87 2.84 7.45
CA GLN A 101 -7.58 4.23 7.11
C GLN A 101 -6.52 4.32 6.00
N LEU A 102 -5.43 3.56 6.11
CA LEU A 102 -4.35 3.53 5.12
C LEU A 102 -4.84 3.00 3.77
N LEU A 103 -5.61 1.91 3.76
CA LEU A 103 -6.15 1.36 2.51
C LEU A 103 -7.13 2.31 1.84
N SER A 104 -7.98 3.00 2.61
CA SER A 104 -8.89 4.01 2.06
C SER A 104 -8.13 5.16 1.39
N LYS A 105 -7.08 5.66 2.05
CA LYS A 105 -6.23 6.73 1.51
C LYS A 105 -5.42 6.26 0.30
N PHE A 106 -4.79 5.09 0.40
CA PHE A 106 -4.04 4.47 -0.68
C PHE A 106 -4.92 4.24 -1.91
N HIS A 107 -6.13 3.69 -1.73
CA HIS A 107 -7.11 3.48 -2.80
C HIS A 107 -7.42 4.78 -3.55
N LYS A 108 -7.68 5.88 -2.84
CA LYS A 108 -7.93 7.20 -3.46
C LYS A 108 -6.74 7.68 -4.29
N ILE A 109 -5.52 7.50 -3.77
CA ILE A 109 -4.28 7.89 -4.46
C ILE A 109 -4.08 7.08 -5.74
N VAL A 110 -4.34 5.77 -5.71
CA VAL A 110 -4.08 4.89 -6.87
C VAL A 110 -5.26 4.77 -7.84
N TRP A 111 -6.43 5.28 -7.48
CA TRP A 111 -7.65 5.26 -8.30
C TRP A 111 -7.48 5.80 -9.74
N PRO A 112 -6.69 6.87 -10.00
CA PRO A 112 -6.45 7.34 -11.37
C PRO A 112 -5.86 6.26 -12.28
N TYR A 113 -5.12 5.30 -11.72
CA TYR A 113 -4.44 4.25 -12.46
C TYR A 113 -5.27 2.97 -12.64
N ARG A 114 -6.56 2.95 -12.25
CA ARG A 114 -7.43 1.75 -12.31
C ARG A 114 -7.60 1.12 -13.69
N LYS A 115 -7.43 1.90 -14.76
CA LYS A 115 -7.51 1.40 -16.14
C LYS A 115 -6.20 0.76 -16.62
N ASN A 116 -5.13 0.87 -15.83
CA ASN A 116 -3.84 0.34 -16.20
C ASN A 116 -3.77 -1.17 -15.93
N LYS A 117 -3.86 -1.97 -17.01
CA LYS A 117 -3.84 -3.43 -16.95
C LYS A 117 -2.48 -4.03 -16.58
N THR A 118 -1.41 -3.22 -16.55
CA THR A 118 -0.07 -3.67 -16.15
C THR A 118 0.23 -3.38 -14.69
N LEU A 119 -0.64 -2.66 -13.98
CA LEU A 119 -0.50 -2.41 -12.55
C LEU A 119 -1.48 -3.26 -11.76
N VAL A 120 -0.94 -3.92 -10.74
CA VAL A 120 -1.71 -4.61 -9.72
C VAL A 120 -1.50 -3.87 -8.41
N PHE A 121 -2.58 -3.61 -7.68
CA PHE A 121 -2.52 -2.93 -6.39
C PHE A 121 -2.77 -3.93 -5.27
N ALA A 122 -1.92 -3.89 -4.26
CA ALA A 122 -1.94 -4.86 -3.17
C ALA A 122 -1.59 -4.21 -1.83
N TYR A 123 -1.81 -4.96 -0.76
CA TYR A 123 -1.38 -4.60 0.58
C TYR A 123 -0.77 -5.79 1.31
N LEU A 124 0.15 -5.52 2.23
CA LEU A 124 0.83 -6.52 3.04
C LEU A 124 0.65 -6.18 4.52
N CYS A 125 0.10 -7.12 5.29
CA CYS A 125 0.07 -7.00 6.76
C CYS A 125 1.47 -7.30 7.31
N VAL A 126 2.19 -6.29 7.81
CA VAL A 126 3.61 -6.41 8.19
C VAL A 126 3.80 -7.35 9.38
N GLU A 127 2.92 -7.31 10.38
CA GLU A 127 3.02 -8.14 11.59
C GLU A 127 3.14 -9.64 11.27
N ARG A 128 2.45 -10.09 10.20
CA ARG A 128 2.48 -11.49 9.74
C ARG A 128 3.61 -11.79 8.76
N ASN A 129 4.16 -10.76 8.10
CA ASN A 129 5.04 -10.91 6.94
C ASN A 129 6.34 -10.10 7.06
N VAL A 130 6.74 -9.72 8.28
CA VAL A 130 7.94 -8.91 8.53
C VAL A 130 9.19 -9.62 8.01
N GLU A 131 9.24 -10.94 8.14
CA GLU A 131 10.36 -11.76 7.68
C GLU A 131 10.55 -11.72 6.17
N TRP A 132 9.44 -11.77 5.41
CA TRP A 132 9.49 -11.63 3.96
C TRP A 132 10.01 -10.24 3.56
N PHE A 133 9.49 -9.18 4.20
CA PHE A 133 9.92 -7.81 3.92
C PHE A 133 11.40 -7.59 4.26
N ARG A 134 11.82 -8.06 5.43
CA ARG A 134 13.22 -8.10 5.89
C ARG A 134 14.10 -8.79 4.86
N ARG A 135 13.69 -9.95 4.33
CA ARG A 135 14.46 -10.69 3.34
C ARG A 135 14.59 -9.94 2.00
N VAL A 136 13.52 -9.27 1.55
CA VAL A 136 13.58 -8.42 0.34
C VAL A 136 14.64 -7.33 0.50
N LEU A 137 14.66 -6.63 1.65
CA LEU A 137 15.65 -5.59 1.94
C LEU A 137 17.09 -6.15 2.03
N GLN A 138 17.28 -7.29 2.69
CA GLN A 138 18.60 -7.94 2.78
C GLN A 138 19.19 -8.27 1.41
N LEU A 139 18.36 -8.74 0.48
CA LEU A 139 18.82 -9.12 -0.86
C LEU A 139 19.30 -7.91 -1.67
N SER A 140 18.72 -6.72 -1.44
CA SER A 140 19.22 -5.49 -2.05
C SER A 140 20.49 -4.93 -1.41
N LEU A 141 20.86 -5.42 -0.21
CA LEU A 141 22.01 -4.97 0.58
C LEU A 141 23.25 -5.85 0.48
N GLY A 142 23.18 -6.96 -0.26
CA GLY A 142 24.27 -7.93 -0.30
C GLY A 142 24.31 -8.89 0.89
N GLY A 143 23.21 -9.03 1.66
CA GLY A 143 23.00 -10.19 2.54
C GLY A 143 23.40 -10.05 4.01
N GLY A 144 23.68 -8.85 4.53
CA GLY A 144 23.96 -8.62 5.96
C GLY A 144 22.76 -8.92 6.88
N GLU A 145 23.02 -9.15 8.18
CA GLU A 145 21.96 -9.27 9.18
C GLU A 145 21.16 -7.96 9.26
N LEU A 146 19.84 -8.08 9.23
CA LEU A 146 18.93 -6.94 9.27
C LEU A 146 17.83 -7.25 10.28
N ARG A 147 17.62 -6.33 11.24
CA ARG A 147 16.55 -6.37 12.23
C ARG A 147 15.53 -5.29 11.93
N VAL A 148 14.36 -5.67 11.41
CA VAL A 148 13.30 -4.74 11.03
C VAL A 148 12.25 -4.65 12.12
N ASN A 149 11.87 -3.44 12.51
CA ASN A 149 10.72 -3.17 13.35
C ASN A 149 9.47 -2.99 12.49
N ALA A 150 8.50 -3.92 12.63
CA ALA A 150 7.27 -3.91 11.85
C ALA A 150 6.48 -2.59 11.92
N ARG A 151 6.49 -1.90 13.08
CA ARG A 151 5.78 -0.63 13.27
C ARG A 151 6.36 0.48 12.40
N ASN A 152 7.67 0.52 12.26
CA ASN A 152 8.36 1.53 11.46
C ASN A 152 8.15 1.31 9.95
N CYS A 153 7.65 0.14 9.53
CA CYS A 153 7.40 -0.17 8.13
C CYS A 153 5.98 0.20 7.67
N VAL A 154 5.09 0.57 8.59
CA VAL A 154 3.70 0.93 8.25
C VAL A 154 3.69 2.17 7.35
N GLY A 155 2.91 2.11 6.27
CA GLY A 155 2.82 3.17 5.27
C GLY A 155 3.93 3.16 4.22
N THR A 156 4.93 2.28 4.33
CA THR A 156 5.89 2.03 3.25
C THR A 156 5.17 1.46 2.04
N VAL A 157 5.55 1.88 0.83
CA VAL A 157 5.02 1.34 -0.43
C VAL A 157 6.15 0.76 -1.26
N LEU A 158 5.94 -0.45 -1.77
CA LEU A 158 6.85 -1.13 -2.68
C LEU A 158 6.25 -1.19 -4.08
N ALA A 159 7.01 -0.79 -5.10
CA ALA A 159 6.69 -1.12 -6.49
C ALA A 159 7.59 -2.28 -6.94
N LEU A 160 7.02 -3.47 -6.99
CA LEU A 160 7.72 -4.69 -7.39
C LEU A 160 7.74 -4.79 -8.91
N ASN A 161 8.91 -5.03 -9.50
CA ASN A 161 9.07 -5.42 -10.90
C ASN A 161 9.62 -6.84 -10.96
N PRO A 162 8.76 -7.87 -10.98
CA PRO A 162 9.25 -9.21 -10.75
C PRO A 162 10.14 -9.76 -11.85
N HIS A 163 9.77 -9.49 -13.10
CA HIS A 163 10.52 -9.92 -14.28
C HIS A 163 11.92 -9.31 -14.32
N ARG A 164 12.04 -8.00 -14.06
CA ARG A 164 13.35 -7.30 -14.05
C ARG A 164 14.10 -7.41 -12.72
N LYS A 165 13.55 -8.15 -11.75
CA LYS A 165 14.12 -8.43 -10.43
C LYS A 165 14.62 -7.18 -9.71
N TYR A 166 13.78 -6.15 -9.65
CA TYR A 166 14.02 -4.99 -8.79
C TYR A 166 12.73 -4.54 -8.12
N PHE A 167 12.88 -3.73 -7.08
CA PHE A 167 11.77 -2.96 -6.52
C PHE A 167 12.16 -1.49 -6.36
N CYS A 168 11.16 -0.62 -6.34
CA CYS A 168 11.29 0.75 -5.84
C CYS A 168 10.59 0.84 -4.48
N ILE A 169 11.07 1.71 -3.60
CA ILE A 169 10.50 1.92 -2.26
C ILE A 169 10.13 3.38 -2.05
N TYR A 170 8.97 3.60 -1.45
CA TYR A 170 8.54 4.86 -0.85
C TYR A 170 8.44 4.66 0.66
N HIS A 171 8.92 5.64 1.41
CA HIS A 171 8.72 5.72 2.86
C HIS A 171 8.58 7.20 3.26
N ALA A 172 7.69 7.52 4.20
CA ALA A 172 7.40 8.92 4.55
C ALA A 172 8.61 9.70 5.08
N LYS A 173 9.57 8.99 5.72
CA LYS A 173 10.81 9.56 6.23
C LYS A 173 11.98 9.49 5.23
N HIS A 174 11.73 9.00 4.01
CA HIS A 174 12.76 8.87 2.99
C HIS A 174 13.40 10.23 2.68
N PRO A 175 14.74 10.36 2.64
CA PRO A 175 15.39 11.66 2.47
C PRO A 175 15.12 12.35 1.13
N GLU A 176 14.73 11.61 0.09
CA GLU A 176 14.18 12.19 -1.16
C GLU A 176 12.79 12.87 -1.00
N CYS A 177 12.09 12.69 0.12
CA CYS A 177 10.90 13.48 0.43
C CYS A 177 11.34 14.85 0.92
N ALA A 178 11.23 15.86 0.04
CA ALA A 178 11.73 17.22 0.27
C ALA A 178 11.07 17.95 1.47
N LYS A 179 9.99 17.41 2.06
CA LYS A 179 9.28 18.01 3.19
C LYS A 179 8.81 16.93 4.17
N PRO A 180 8.86 17.17 5.49
CA PRO A 180 8.23 16.29 6.46
C PRO A 180 6.72 16.23 6.20
N HIS A 181 6.20 15.03 6.03
CA HIS A 181 4.79 14.79 5.77
C HIS A 181 4.02 14.64 7.09
N LYS A 182 2.84 15.26 7.19
CA LYS A 182 1.96 15.09 8.37
C LYS A 182 1.41 13.67 8.44
N ASN A 183 1.14 13.05 7.29
CA ASN A 183 0.65 11.68 7.21
C ASN A 183 1.57 10.80 6.34
N LEU A 184 1.56 9.49 6.63
CA LEU A 184 2.43 8.49 6.01
C LEU A 184 2.37 8.41 4.46
N LEU A 185 1.25 8.79 3.84
CA LEU A 185 1.04 8.67 2.39
C LEU A 185 0.96 10.02 1.66
N ASP A 186 1.24 11.15 2.32
CA ASP A 186 1.09 12.48 1.69
C ASP A 186 2.09 12.69 0.53
N GLY A 187 3.26 12.07 0.59
CA GLY A 187 4.27 12.13 -0.48
C GLY A 187 4.11 11.07 -1.57
N LEU A 188 3.19 10.12 -1.41
CA LEU A 188 3.03 9.00 -2.32
C LEU A 188 2.66 9.43 -3.75
N PRO A 189 1.75 10.39 -4.00
CA PRO A 189 1.41 10.82 -5.36
C PRO A 189 2.65 11.29 -6.14
N ASN A 190 3.46 12.17 -5.57
CA ASN A 190 4.68 12.68 -6.21
C ASN A 190 5.71 11.56 -6.44
N TRP A 191 5.77 10.56 -5.55
CA TRP A 191 6.64 9.40 -5.76
C TRP A 191 6.13 8.49 -6.89
N LEU A 192 4.81 8.35 -7.06
CA LEU A 192 4.22 7.60 -8.16
C LEU A 192 4.51 8.25 -9.52
N ASP A 193 4.46 9.58 -9.61
CA ASP A 193 4.84 10.29 -10.83
C ASP A 193 6.29 9.97 -11.23
N ARG A 194 7.22 10.09 -10.29
CA ARG A 194 8.63 9.70 -10.49
C ARG A 194 8.79 8.21 -10.83
N LEU A 195 7.98 7.33 -10.24
CA LEU A 195 8.01 5.90 -10.53
C LEU A 195 7.62 5.61 -11.98
N PHE A 196 6.66 6.36 -12.53
CA PHE A 196 6.18 6.19 -13.89
C PHE A 196 7.08 6.88 -14.93
N GLU A 197 7.67 8.01 -14.59
CA GLU A 197 8.75 8.64 -15.37
C GLU A 197 10.04 7.81 -15.37
N GLY A 198 10.19 6.92 -14.38
CA GLY A 198 11.33 6.02 -14.26
C GLY A 198 12.53 6.63 -13.55
N SER A 199 12.34 7.74 -12.83
CA SER A 199 13.36 8.48 -12.08
C SER A 199 13.53 8.00 -10.63
N THR A 200 12.66 7.13 -10.12
CA THR A 200 12.86 6.48 -8.80
C THR A 200 14.03 5.50 -8.81
N HIS A 201 14.76 5.44 -7.72
CA HIS A 201 15.82 4.45 -7.52
C HIS A 201 15.27 3.01 -7.57
N ARG A 202 16.07 2.10 -8.15
CA ARG A 202 15.73 0.68 -8.32
C ARG A 202 16.69 -0.18 -7.51
N TYR A 203 16.15 -0.94 -6.57
CA TYR A 203 16.88 -1.89 -5.74
C TYR A 203 16.80 -3.26 -6.39
N TYR A 204 17.91 -3.70 -6.96
CA TYR A 204 18.00 -5.01 -7.62
C TYR A 204 18.19 -6.13 -6.61
N ILE A 205 17.58 -7.28 -6.89
CA ILE A 205 17.70 -8.50 -6.10
C ILE A 205 17.94 -9.68 -7.02
N ASN A 206 18.63 -10.71 -6.54
CA ASN A 206 18.95 -11.89 -7.36
C ASN A 206 17.74 -12.82 -7.58
N TYR A 207 16.84 -12.86 -6.59
CA TYR A 207 15.61 -13.66 -6.58
C TYR A 207 14.57 -13.05 -5.64
N TRP A 208 13.31 -13.45 -5.80
CA TRP A 208 12.22 -13.07 -4.90
C TRP A 208 12.07 -14.09 -3.77
N PRO A 209 12.12 -13.65 -2.49
CA PRO A 209 12.07 -14.58 -1.35
C PRO A 209 10.69 -15.22 -1.20
N ASP A 210 10.66 -16.47 -0.76
CA ASP A 210 9.41 -17.19 -0.47
C ASP A 210 8.62 -16.50 0.66
N MET A 211 7.30 -16.51 0.53
CA MET A 211 6.42 -16.27 1.67
C MET A 211 6.20 -17.61 2.38
N THR A 212 6.62 -17.70 3.63
CA THR A 212 6.32 -18.87 4.47
C THR A 212 4.83 -18.90 4.74
N SER A 213 4.15 -19.98 4.36
CA SER A 213 2.80 -20.28 4.86
C SER A 213 2.93 -20.57 6.36
N LYS A 214 2.47 -19.67 7.22
CA LYS A 214 2.22 -19.97 8.63
C LYS A 214 0.76 -20.35 8.80
#